data_AF-A0A358XVR4-F1
#
_entry.id   AF-A0A358XVR4-F1
#
_cell.length_a   1.000
_cell.length_b   1.000
_cell.length_c   1.000
_cell.angle_alpha   90.00
_cell.angle_beta   90.00
_cell.angle_gamma   90.00
#
_symmetry.space_group_name_H-M   'P 1'
#
loop_
_entity.id
_entity.type
_entity.pdbx_description
1 polymer ?
#
loop_
_entity_poly.entity_id
_entity_poly.type
_entity_poly.pdbx_seq_one_letter_code
_entity_poly.pdbx_strand_id
1 'polypeptide(L)'
;MTSIGPIGNSIGSLHQEVLKRAEQNLGKGAGVADFSDRIGDALDQVASAQSDSASLTKAYEMGTEHDLSKVMVQQQVSSLGFQMTLNVRNKVLSAYKDIMNMPV
;
A
#
# COMPACT_ATOMS: atom_id res chain seq x y z
N MET A 1 53.41 5.51 21.77
CA MET A 1 52.69 4.23 21.93
C MET A 1 51.24 4.49 21.54
N THR A 2 50.86 4.15 20.30
CA THR A 2 49.46 4.23 19.86
C THR A 2 49.15 2.94 19.12
N SER A 3 48.32 2.11 19.75
CA SER A 3 47.85 0.85 19.18
C SER A 3 46.80 1.17 18.12
N ILE A 4 47.10 0.82 16.86
CA ILE A 4 46.13 0.87 15.76
C ILE A 4 45.78 -0.59 15.47
N GLY A 5 44.62 -1.03 15.97
CA GLY A 5 44.06 -2.36 15.75
C GLY A 5 43.46 -2.53 14.34
N PRO A 6 43.26 -3.77 13.88
CA PRO A 6 42.86 -4.09 12.52
C PRO A 6 41.39 -3.74 12.26
N ILE A 7 41.16 -2.90 11.24
CA ILE A 7 39.84 -2.41 10.78
C ILE A 7 38.96 -3.53 10.17
N GLY A 8 39.45 -4.76 10.07
CA GLY A 8 38.76 -5.87 9.39
C GLY A 8 37.48 -6.38 10.07
N ASN A 9 37.29 -6.15 11.39
CA ASN A 9 36.20 -6.77 12.14
C ASN A 9 34.90 -5.94 12.19
N SER A 10 34.91 -4.68 11.73
CA SER A 10 33.77 -3.76 11.82
C SER A 10 32.76 -3.90 10.67
N ILE A 11 33.19 -4.46 9.52
CA ILE A 11 32.32 -4.64 8.34
C ILE A 11 31.36 -5.82 8.54
N GLY A 12 31.78 -6.89 9.22
CA GLY A 12 30.94 -8.05 9.54
C GLY A 12 29.81 -7.71 10.52
N SER A 13 30.10 -6.90 11.55
CA SER A 13 29.10 -6.47 12.53
C SER A 13 28.05 -5.50 11.96
N LEU A 14 28.41 -4.69 10.95
CA LEU A 14 27.48 -3.77 10.31
C LEU A 14 26.44 -4.53 9.47
N HIS A 15 26.87 -5.55 8.73
CA HIS A 15 25.95 -6.40 7.98
C HIS A 15 24.97 -7.14 8.90
N GLN A 16 25.46 -7.64 10.03
CA GLN A 16 24.66 -8.37 11.00
C GLN A 16 23.65 -7.47 11.75
N GLU A 17 24.02 -6.20 12.00
CA GLU A 17 23.12 -5.19 12.54
C GLU A 17 22.02 -4.79 11.53
N VAL A 18 22.36 -4.69 10.23
CA VAL A 18 21.36 -4.41 9.18
C VAL A 18 20.38 -5.57 9.02
N LEU A 19 20.85 -6.82 9.08
CA LEU A 19 19.97 -8.00 9.05
C LEU A 19 19.04 -8.05 10.27
N LYS A 20 19.56 -7.78 11.47
CA LYS A 20 18.74 -7.73 12.69
C LYS A 20 17.72 -6.59 12.68
N ARG A 21 18.07 -5.44 12.10
CA ARG A 21 17.13 -4.33 11.87
C ARG A 21 16.08 -4.67 10.83
N ALA A 22 16.45 -5.37 9.76
CA ALA A 22 15.48 -5.86 8.78
C ALA A 22 14.52 -6.85 9.45
N GLU A 23 15.01 -7.80 10.23
CA GLU A 23 14.20 -8.75 11.01
C GLU A 23 13.33 -8.07 12.08
N GLN A 24 13.80 -7.00 12.74
CA GLN A 24 12.96 -6.24 13.69
C GLN A 24 11.84 -5.45 13.00
N ASN A 25 12.06 -4.96 11.77
CA ASN A 25 11.03 -4.26 11.00
C ASN A 25 10.07 -5.23 10.29
N LEU A 26 10.51 -6.46 10.02
CA LEU A 26 9.72 -7.54 9.42
C LEU A 26 9.11 -8.49 10.46
N GLY A 27 9.54 -8.39 11.72
CA GLY A 27 9.26 -9.34 12.78
C GLY A 27 8.14 -8.88 13.70
N LYS A 28 6.90 -9.20 13.30
CA LYS A 28 5.82 -9.69 14.16
C LYS A 28 4.72 -10.20 13.24
N GLY A 29 4.30 -11.45 13.44
CA GLY A 29 3.27 -12.17 12.67
C GLY A 29 1.85 -11.59 12.75
N ALA A 30 1.71 -10.27 12.82
CA ALA A 30 0.47 -9.52 12.66
C ALA A 30 0.25 -9.03 11.21
N GLY A 31 1.29 -9.07 10.35
CA GLY A 31 1.27 -8.40 9.05
C GLY A 31 0.30 -8.97 8.00
N VAL A 32 -0.17 -10.23 8.12
CA VAL A 32 -1.13 -10.81 7.16
C VAL A 32 -2.57 -10.43 7.51
N ALA A 33 -2.92 -10.41 8.79
CA ALA A 33 -4.21 -9.91 9.26
C ALA A 33 -4.32 -8.40 8.98
N ASP A 34 -3.30 -7.62 9.36
CA ASP A 34 -3.24 -6.17 9.12
C ASP A 34 -3.28 -5.80 7.63
N PHE A 35 -2.67 -6.63 6.77
CA PHE A 35 -2.69 -6.39 5.33
C PHE A 35 -4.02 -6.77 4.69
N SER A 36 -4.62 -7.90 5.05
CA SER A 36 -5.93 -8.31 4.56
C SER A 36 -7.01 -7.32 5.01
N ASP A 37 -6.95 -6.86 6.26
CA ASP A 37 -7.86 -5.84 6.80
C ASP A 37 -7.69 -4.51 6.06
N ARG A 38 -6.45 -4.04 5.84
CA ARG A 38 -6.19 -2.83 5.03
C ARG A 38 -6.67 -2.94 3.59
N ILE A 39 -6.63 -4.13 3.00
CA ILE A 39 -7.18 -4.35 1.65
C ILE A 39 -8.70 -4.34 1.67
N GLY A 40 -9.32 -4.93 2.69
CA GLY A 40 -10.75 -4.79 2.93
C GLY A 40 -11.15 -3.31 3.03
N ASP A 41 -10.47 -2.56 3.89
CA ASP A 41 -10.69 -1.12 4.07
C ASP A 41 -10.48 -0.33 2.77
N ALA A 42 -9.45 -0.67 1.97
CA ALA A 42 -9.21 -0.01 0.69
C ALA A 42 -10.31 -0.32 -0.34
N LEU A 43 -10.84 -1.55 -0.36
CA LEU A 43 -11.96 -1.93 -1.21
C LEU A 43 -13.24 -1.18 -0.81
N ASP A 44 -13.51 -1.06 0.49
CA ASP A 44 -14.64 -0.31 1.02
C ASP A 44 -14.52 1.19 0.70
N GLN A 45 -13.32 1.76 0.79
CA GLN A 45 -13.06 3.16 0.38
C GLN A 45 -13.34 3.39 -1.10
N VAL A 46 -13.04 2.42 -1.97
CA VAL A 46 -13.34 2.53 -3.41
C VAL A 46 -14.84 2.44 -3.67
N ALA A 47 -15.54 1.55 -2.98
CA ALA A 47 -16.99 1.47 -3.06
C ALA A 47 -17.65 2.78 -2.61
N SER A 48 -17.16 3.38 -1.51
CA SER A 48 -17.60 4.69 -1.06
C SER A 48 -17.31 5.77 -2.09
N ALA A 49 -16.09 5.84 -2.63
CA ALA A 49 -15.73 6.82 -3.65
C ALA A 49 -16.58 6.70 -4.92
N GLN A 50 -16.90 5.47 -5.36
CA GLN A 50 -17.83 5.24 -6.47
C GLN A 50 -19.25 5.75 -6.17
N SER A 51 -19.75 5.50 -4.95
CA SER A 51 -21.05 5.99 -4.52
C SER A 51 -21.09 7.53 -4.45
N ASP A 52 -20.04 8.14 -3.90
CA ASP A 52 -19.89 9.58 -3.80
C ASP A 52 -19.82 10.23 -5.18
N SER A 53 -19.05 9.65 -6.10
CA SER A 53 -18.96 10.13 -7.48
C SER A 53 -20.31 10.03 -8.20
N ALA A 54 -21.07 8.95 -8.01
CA ALA A 54 -22.41 8.80 -8.57
C ALA A 54 -23.41 9.82 -7.99
N SER A 55 -23.31 10.09 -6.69
CA SER A 55 -24.11 11.10 -5.99
C SER A 55 -23.81 12.51 -6.50
N LEU A 56 -22.52 12.84 -6.67
CA LEU A 56 -22.06 14.12 -7.20
C LEU A 56 -22.50 14.34 -8.66
N THR A 57 -22.38 13.32 -9.51
CA THR A 57 -22.89 13.37 -10.89
C THR A 57 -24.39 13.65 -10.89
N LYS A 58 -25.16 12.96 -10.05
CA LYS A 58 -26.61 13.17 -9.94
C LYS A 58 -26.95 14.56 -9.39
N ALA A 59 -26.21 15.07 -8.40
CA ALA A 59 -26.41 16.40 -7.83
C ALA A 59 -26.09 17.52 -8.83
N TYR A 60 -25.14 17.28 -9.73
CA TYR A 60 -24.83 18.15 -10.86
C TYR A 60 -25.94 18.15 -11.92
N GLU A 61 -26.42 16.97 -12.32
CA GLU A 61 -27.55 16.83 -13.25
C GLU A 61 -28.84 17.47 -12.72
N MET A 62 -29.05 17.44 -11.40
CA MET A 62 -30.20 18.07 -10.73
C MET A 62 -30.04 19.59 -10.51
N GLY A 63 -28.90 20.18 -10.86
CA GLY A 63 -28.64 21.62 -10.72
C GLY A 63 -28.40 22.12 -9.28
N THR A 64 -28.37 21.19 -8.31
CA THR A 64 -28.11 21.46 -6.89
C THR A 64 -26.67 21.88 -6.60
N GLU A 65 -25.70 21.44 -7.42
CA GLU A 65 -24.29 21.81 -7.30
C GLU A 65 -23.81 22.46 -8.62
N HIS A 66 -23.49 23.76 -8.58
CA HIS A 66 -23.04 24.53 -9.75
C HIS A 66 -21.55 24.38 -10.06
N ASP A 67 -20.80 23.69 -9.19
CA ASP A 67 -19.35 23.58 -9.28
C ASP A 67 -18.94 22.35 -10.10
N LEU A 68 -19.00 22.49 -11.42
CA LEU A 68 -18.57 21.47 -12.38
C LEU A 68 -17.12 21.03 -12.10
N SER A 69 -16.26 21.93 -11.64
CA SER A 69 -14.85 21.63 -11.35
C SER A 69 -14.72 20.58 -10.24
N LYS A 70 -15.52 20.69 -9.18
CA LYS A 70 -15.55 19.72 -8.07
C LYS A 70 -16.01 18.33 -8.52
N VAL A 71 -17.01 18.26 -9.40
CA VAL A 71 -17.50 16.99 -9.98
C VAL A 71 -16.42 16.34 -10.84
N MET A 72 -15.78 17.12 -11.71
CA MET A 72 -14.71 16.60 -12.58
C MET A 72 -13.50 16.11 -11.78
N VAL A 73 -13.09 16.84 -10.74
CA VAL A 73 -12.01 16.40 -9.84
C VAL A 73 -12.39 15.10 -9.14
N GLN A 74 -13.61 14.99 -8.61
CA GLN A 74 -14.01 13.76 -7.92
C GLN A 74 -14.16 12.56 -8.84
N GLN A 75 -14.55 12.78 -10.08
CA GLN A 75 -14.56 11.72 -11.08
C GLN A 75 -13.14 11.25 -11.41
N GLN A 76 -12.18 12.18 -11.51
CA GLN A 76 -10.76 11.86 -11.73
C GLN A 76 -10.16 11.08 -10.54
N VAL A 77 -10.46 11.51 -9.31
CA VAL A 77 -10.02 10.85 -8.06
C VAL A 77 -10.59 9.44 -7.98
N SER A 78 -11.88 9.25 -8.27
CA SER A 78 -12.53 7.94 -8.24
C SER A 78 -11.96 6.98 -9.30
N SER A 79 -11.70 7.49 -10.51
CA SER A 79 -11.07 6.70 -11.57
C SER A 79 -9.65 6.25 -11.20
N LEU A 80 -8.85 7.17 -10.64
CA LEU A 80 -7.49 6.86 -10.18
C LEU A 80 -7.50 5.87 -9.01
N GLY A 81 -8.38 6.05 -8.03
CA GLY A 81 -8.54 5.16 -6.88
C GLY A 81 -8.95 3.74 -7.29
N PHE A 82 -9.88 3.61 -8.25
CA PHE A 82 -10.25 2.32 -8.81
C PHE A 82 -9.07 1.61 -9.49
N GLN A 83 -8.29 2.35 -10.29
CA GLN A 83 -7.15 1.78 -10.99
C GLN A 83 -6.03 1.36 -10.03
N MET A 84 -5.79 2.13 -8.98
CA MET A 84 -4.86 1.77 -7.91
C MET A 84 -5.30 0.48 -7.20
N THR A 85 -6.59 0.31 -6.97
CA THR A 85 -7.16 -0.88 -6.32
C THR A 85 -7.00 -2.14 -7.16
N LEU A 86 -7.22 -2.04 -8.47
CA LEU A 86 -6.94 -3.15 -9.38
C LEU A 86 -5.47 -3.56 -9.36
N ASN A 87 -4.55 -2.57 -9.31
CA ASN A 87 -3.12 -2.85 -9.21
C ASN A 87 -2.76 -3.53 -7.89
N VAL A 88 -3.31 -3.08 -6.76
CA VAL A 88 -3.10 -3.72 -5.46
C VAL A 88 -3.62 -5.15 -5.47
N ARG A 89 -4.87 -5.38 -5.92
CA ARG A 89 -5.46 -6.73 -6.06
C ARG A 89 -4.56 -7.66 -6.88
N ASN A 90 -4.08 -7.19 -8.04
CA ASN A 90 -3.22 -7.99 -8.89
C ASN A 90 -1.88 -8.31 -8.21
N LYS A 91 -1.29 -7.35 -7.50
CA LYS A 91 -0.03 -7.54 -6.77
C LYS A 91 -0.17 -8.54 -5.62
N VAL A 92 -1.30 -8.53 -4.93
CA VAL A 92 -1.63 -9.45 -3.84
C VAL A 92 -1.79 -10.87 -4.35
N LEU A 93 -2.53 -11.05 -5.45
CA LEU A 93 -2.69 -12.35 -6.10
C LEU A 93 -1.35 -12.91 -6.58
N SER A 94 -0.49 -12.06 -7.15
CA SER A 94 0.88 -12.44 -7.54
C SER A 94 1.71 -12.84 -6.32
N ALA A 95 1.72 -12.05 -5.24
CA ALA A 95 2.48 -12.37 -4.03
C ALA A 95 2.03 -13.69 -3.37
N TYR A 96 0.71 -13.94 -3.33
CA TYR A 96 0.17 -15.22 -2.86
C TYR A 96 0.67 -16.40 -3.72
N LYS A 97 0.62 -16.23 -5.05
CA LYS A 97 1.10 -17.23 -6.00
C LYS A 97 2.61 -17.45 -5.88
N ASP A 98 3.39 -16.40 -5.65
CA ASP A 98 4.84 -16.46 -5.48
C ASP A 98 5.22 -17.22 -4.20
N ILE A 99 4.49 -17.01 -3.09
CA ILE A 99 4.67 -17.80 -1.85
C ILE A 99 4.36 -19.29 -2.10
N MET A 100 3.28 -19.60 -2.82
CA MET A 100 2.92 -20.98 -3.16
C MET A 100 3.93 -21.69 -4.07
N ASN A 101 4.54 -20.95 -5.00
CA ASN A 101 5.49 -21.49 -5.96
C ASN A 101 6.94 -21.45 -5.48
N MET A 102 7.20 -20.94 -4.27
CA MET A 102 8.53 -20.94 -3.69
C MET A 102 8.89 -22.39 -3.32
N PRO A 103 9.95 -22.99 -3.92
CA PRO A 103 10.39 -24.31 -3.50
C PRO A 103 10.94 -24.22 -2.07
N VAL A 104 10.50 -25.14 -1.22
CA VAL A 104 11.06 -25.37 0.11
C VAL A 104 12.48 -25.93 0.04
#